data_AF-A0A1B6ER18-F1
#
_entry.id   AF-A0A1B6ER18-F1
#
_cell.length_a   1.000
_cell.length_b   1.000
_cell.length_c   1.000
_cell.angle_alpha   90.00
_cell.angle_beta   90.00
_cell.angle_gamma   90.00
#
_symmetry.space_group_name_H-M   'P 1'
#
loop_
_entity.id
_entity.type
_entity.pdbx_description
1 polymer ?
#
loop_
_entity_poly.entity_id
_entity_poly.type
_entity_poly.pdbx_seq_one_letter_code
_entity_poly.pdbx_strand_id
1 'polypeptide(L)'
;MTCLYFIIFFLLTQFTGKILASSILDEKGYIVYCPCMGRFGNQADHFLGALGFAKGLGRTLVLPPWVEYRYGEPRSIQVPFDTYFQVKPLLEFHKVITMEDFMKDIAPTLWPQEKRIVFCYTARSENKGCNAKEGNPFGPFWDTFNIDFAGSEFYSPLHYDVHNSNMSEQWNAKYNPSEWPVLAFAGAPASFPVQLENRDLHRYLKWNTAMDKAANEFIKTNLPKGGFIGIHLRNGIDWVRACEHIKTSPNLFAAPQCLGYRNEYGPATQDMCFPPLDVIVKQLKRLLRNSKDVASIFVASDSNHMIKELATSLKKSEVTVHKLEQNNPHLDLAILGRANYFVGNCISSFSAFVKRERDVRKFPSA
;
A
#
# COMPACT_ATOMS: atom_id res chain seq x y z
N MET A 1 20.00 -50.01 39.72
CA MET A 1 19.22 -48.79 40.06
C MET A 1 19.59 -47.54 39.28
N THR A 2 20.60 -47.57 38.39
CA THR A 2 21.05 -46.40 37.60
C THR A 2 20.48 -46.32 36.19
N CYS A 3 19.94 -47.42 35.64
CA CYS A 3 19.41 -47.46 34.27
C CYS A 3 17.97 -46.94 34.15
N LEU A 4 17.18 -47.02 35.23
CA LEU A 4 15.77 -46.59 35.23
C LEU A 4 15.62 -45.06 35.25
N TYR A 5 16.58 -44.34 35.84
CA TYR A 5 16.57 -42.88 35.92
C TYR A 5 16.89 -42.20 34.57
N PHE A 6 17.68 -42.84 33.72
CA PHE A 6 18.04 -42.29 32.40
C PHE A 6 16.86 -42.34 31.41
N ILE A 7 16.02 -43.37 31.49
CA ILE A 7 14.85 -43.51 30.62
C ILE A 7 13.75 -42.51 30.99
N ILE A 8 13.56 -42.24 32.29
CA ILE A 8 12.59 -41.24 32.77
C ILE A 8 13.03 -39.82 32.40
N PHE A 9 14.34 -39.52 32.44
CA PHE A 9 14.85 -38.21 32.03
C PHE A 9 14.73 -37.99 30.51
N PHE A 10 14.95 -39.03 29.69
CA PHE A 10 14.81 -38.91 28.24
C PHE A 10 13.34 -38.76 27.79
N LEU A 11 12.40 -39.42 28.48
CA LEU A 11 10.95 -39.27 28.25
C LEU A 11 10.42 -37.91 28.71
N LEU A 12 10.96 -37.32 29.78
CA LEU A 12 10.60 -35.97 30.22
C LEU A 12 11.19 -34.87 29.31
N THR A 13 12.38 -35.08 28.72
CA THR A 13 12.94 -34.13 27.74
C THR A 13 12.28 -34.19 26.36
N GLN A 14 11.61 -35.29 26.03
CA GLN A 14 10.80 -35.41 24.80
C GLN A 14 9.40 -34.78 24.96
N PHE A 15 8.93 -34.53 26.20
CA PHE A 15 7.65 -33.88 26.47
C PHE A 15 7.73 -32.37 26.67
N THR A 16 8.91 -31.79 26.81
CA THR A 16 9.12 -30.33 26.88
C THR A 16 9.54 -29.68 25.56
N GLY A 17 9.65 -30.47 24.48
CA GLY A 17 10.08 -30.02 23.14
C GLY A 17 8.96 -29.73 22.14
N LYS A 18 7.69 -29.82 22.56
CA LYS A 18 6.52 -29.41 21.76
C LYS A 18 5.58 -28.58 22.62
N ILE A 19 6.03 -27.38 23.01
CA ILE A 19 5.05 -26.30 23.16
C ILE A 19 4.52 -26.08 21.76
N LEU A 20 3.32 -26.61 21.52
CA LEU A 20 2.51 -26.30 20.37
C LEU A 20 2.58 -24.79 20.16
N ALA A 21 3.18 -24.35 19.05
CA ALA A 21 2.63 -23.19 18.36
C ALA A 21 1.27 -23.63 17.81
N SER A 22 0.31 -23.83 18.71
CA SER A 22 -1.08 -23.59 18.37
C SER A 22 -1.07 -22.12 18.02
N SER A 23 -1.22 -21.82 16.73
CA SER A 23 -1.71 -20.51 16.35
C SER A 23 -3.02 -20.36 17.10
N ILE A 24 -2.98 -19.66 18.24
CA ILE A 24 -4.19 -19.39 19.02
C ILE A 24 -5.07 -18.61 18.05
N LEU A 25 -6.13 -19.26 17.58
CA LEU A 25 -7.10 -18.65 16.69
C LEU A 25 -7.56 -17.36 17.36
N ASP A 26 -7.54 -16.25 16.60
CA ASP A 26 -8.01 -14.99 17.15
C ASP A 26 -9.51 -15.08 17.37
N GLU A 27 -9.95 -15.10 18.63
CA GLU A 27 -11.38 -15.14 19.00
C GLU A 27 -12.15 -13.92 18.48
N LYS A 28 -11.46 -12.82 18.13
CA LYS A 28 -12.07 -11.67 17.47
C LYS A 28 -12.22 -11.88 15.95
N GLY A 29 -11.62 -12.92 15.38
CA GLY A 29 -11.68 -13.25 13.97
C GLY A 29 -10.80 -12.37 13.09
N TYR A 30 -11.00 -12.50 11.77
CA TYR A 30 -10.08 -12.01 10.74
C TYR A 30 -10.79 -11.16 9.68
N ILE A 31 -10.04 -10.26 9.05
CA ILE A 31 -10.46 -9.53 7.87
C ILE A 31 -9.51 -9.89 6.73
N VAL A 32 -10.06 -10.32 5.60
CA VAL A 32 -9.33 -10.61 4.38
C VAL A 32 -9.94 -9.84 3.22
N TYR A 33 -9.14 -9.34 2.29
CA TYR A 33 -9.66 -8.54 1.19
C TYR A 33 -8.76 -8.63 -0.05
N CYS A 34 -9.33 -8.33 -1.22
CA CYS A 34 -8.52 -8.09 -2.41
C CYS A 34 -8.16 -6.60 -2.58
N PRO A 35 -6.88 -6.23 -2.75
CA PRO A 35 -6.46 -4.90 -3.19
C PRO A 35 -6.68 -4.73 -4.71
N CYS A 36 -7.89 -5.05 -5.19
CA CYS A 36 -8.24 -5.22 -6.60
C CYS A 36 -8.50 -3.91 -7.37
N MET A 37 -8.26 -2.74 -6.77
CA MET A 37 -8.51 -1.44 -7.41
C MET A 37 -7.21 -0.67 -7.65
N GLY A 38 -6.90 -0.43 -8.92
CA GLY A 38 -5.76 0.37 -9.34
C GLY A 38 -4.40 -0.34 -9.20
N ARG A 39 -3.33 0.46 -9.18
CA ARG A 39 -1.93 0.00 -9.06
C ARG A 39 -1.41 0.23 -7.64
N PHE A 40 -0.12 -0.04 -7.40
CA PHE A 40 0.51 0.03 -6.07
C PHE A 40 0.11 1.25 -5.23
N GLY A 41 0.13 2.47 -5.78
CA GLY A 41 -0.27 3.68 -5.02
C GLY A 41 -1.71 3.62 -4.50
N ASN A 42 -2.66 3.11 -5.30
CA ASN A 42 -4.05 2.91 -4.87
C ASN A 42 -4.15 1.81 -3.79
N GLN A 43 -3.43 0.71 -4.00
CA GLN A 43 -3.42 -0.42 -3.08
C GLN A 43 -2.83 -0.03 -1.72
N ALA A 44 -1.77 0.78 -1.71
CA ALA A 44 -1.17 1.28 -0.48
C ALA A 44 -2.07 2.28 0.26
N ASP A 45 -2.81 3.15 -0.44
CA ASP A 45 -3.84 4.01 0.16
C ASP A 45 -4.94 3.16 0.83
N HIS A 46 -5.46 2.18 0.09
CA HIS A 46 -6.45 1.24 0.59
C HIS A 46 -5.96 0.43 1.79
N PHE A 47 -4.71 -0.02 1.76
CA PHE A 47 -4.10 -0.76 2.86
C PHE A 47 -4.14 0.04 4.16
N LEU A 48 -3.79 1.34 4.13
CA LEU A 48 -3.86 2.17 5.34
C LEU A 48 -5.29 2.27 5.87
N GLY A 49 -6.30 2.42 4.99
CA GLY A 49 -7.69 2.42 5.40
C GLY A 49 -8.15 1.07 5.98
N ALA A 50 -7.78 -0.04 5.33
CA ALA A 50 -8.13 -1.39 5.78
C ALA A 50 -7.47 -1.74 7.12
N LEU A 51 -6.25 -1.26 7.37
CA LEU A 51 -5.55 -1.37 8.64
C LEU A 51 -6.28 -0.60 9.76
N GLY A 52 -6.70 0.64 9.48
CA GLY A 52 -7.53 1.43 10.39
C GLY A 52 -8.87 0.75 10.69
N PHE A 53 -9.55 0.25 9.65
CA PHE A 53 -10.81 -0.48 9.77
C PHE A 53 -10.67 -1.75 10.62
N ALA A 54 -9.64 -2.58 10.37
CA ALA A 54 -9.39 -3.80 11.13
C ALA A 54 -9.14 -3.52 12.62
N LYS A 55 -8.41 -2.45 12.93
CA LYS A 55 -8.25 -2.00 14.32
C LYS A 55 -9.58 -1.54 14.92
N GLY A 56 -10.38 -0.78 14.19
CA GLY A 56 -11.71 -0.32 14.62
C GLY A 56 -12.63 -1.48 15.00
N LEU A 57 -12.59 -2.58 14.25
CA LEU A 57 -13.38 -3.79 14.55
C LEU A 57 -12.72 -4.72 15.57
N GLY A 58 -11.41 -4.56 15.84
CA GLY A 58 -10.64 -5.42 16.74
C GLY A 58 -10.27 -6.80 16.14
N ARG A 59 -10.38 -6.96 14.81
CA ARG A 59 -10.16 -8.22 14.08
C ARG A 59 -8.77 -8.26 13.45
N THR A 60 -8.07 -9.38 13.48
CA THR A 60 -6.74 -9.50 12.84
C THR A 60 -6.83 -9.24 11.34
N LEU A 61 -5.99 -8.35 10.81
CA LEU A 61 -5.94 -8.08 9.38
C LEU A 61 -5.04 -9.11 8.67
N VAL A 62 -5.60 -9.82 7.70
CA VAL A 62 -4.84 -10.64 6.75
C VAL A 62 -4.24 -9.71 5.70
N LEU A 63 -2.91 -9.57 5.70
CA LEU A 63 -2.15 -8.74 4.77
C LEU A 63 -2.25 -9.36 3.38
N PRO A 64 -2.89 -8.71 2.40
CA PRO A 64 -2.99 -9.27 1.07
C PRO A 64 -1.64 -9.16 0.34
N PRO A 65 -1.35 -10.06 -0.60
CA PRO A 65 -0.31 -9.79 -1.57
C PRO A 65 -0.66 -8.56 -2.41
N TRP A 66 0.37 -7.83 -2.82
CA TRP A 66 0.27 -6.74 -3.79
C TRP A 66 -0.08 -7.29 -5.17
N VAL A 67 -0.93 -6.59 -5.90
CA VAL A 67 -1.31 -6.96 -7.26
C VAL A 67 -0.45 -6.16 -8.24
N GLU A 68 0.33 -6.85 -9.06
CA GLU A 68 1.09 -6.22 -10.15
C GLU A 68 0.59 -6.66 -11.52
N TYR A 69 0.66 -5.71 -12.46
CA TYR A 69 0.30 -5.94 -13.86
C TYR A 69 1.57 -5.86 -14.69
N ARG A 70 1.88 -6.94 -15.40
CA ARG A 70 3.06 -7.01 -16.27
C ARG A 70 2.64 -6.83 -17.72
N TYR A 71 3.41 -6.05 -18.45
CA TYR A 71 3.14 -5.80 -19.86
C TYR A 71 3.17 -7.12 -20.65
N GLY A 72 2.13 -7.36 -21.45
CA GLY A 72 1.99 -8.60 -22.23
C GLY A 72 1.45 -9.79 -21.45
N GLU A 73 1.30 -9.71 -20.13
CA GLU A 73 0.71 -10.79 -19.33
C GLU A 73 -0.81 -10.57 -19.15
N PRO A 74 -1.66 -11.56 -19.48
CA PRO A 74 -3.11 -11.41 -19.40
C PRO A 74 -3.65 -11.48 -17.97
N ARG A 75 -2.89 -12.07 -17.04
CA ARG A 75 -3.24 -12.20 -15.62
C ARG A 75 -2.33 -11.30 -14.79
N SER A 76 -2.88 -10.72 -13.72
CA SER A 76 -2.06 -10.07 -12.71
C SER A 76 -1.29 -11.11 -11.90
N ILE A 77 -0.20 -10.66 -11.27
CA ILE A 77 0.56 -11.45 -10.31
C ILE A 77 0.30 -10.95 -8.89
N GLN A 78 0.39 -11.87 -7.94
CA GLN A 78 0.18 -11.63 -6.52
C GLN A 78 1.54 -11.73 -5.82
N VAL A 79 2.08 -10.59 -5.43
CA VAL A 79 3.39 -10.46 -4.79
C VAL A 79 3.20 -10.43 -3.28
N PRO A 80 3.78 -11.38 -2.52
CA PRO A 80 3.63 -11.42 -1.06
C PRO A 80 3.91 -10.08 -0.40
N PHE A 81 3.13 -9.72 0.63
CA PHE A 81 3.22 -8.41 1.28
C PHE A 81 4.65 -8.08 1.72
N ASP A 82 5.33 -9.08 2.28
CA ASP A 82 6.66 -9.01 2.87
C ASP A 82 7.82 -8.99 1.86
N THR A 83 7.51 -9.16 0.57
CA THR A 83 8.46 -8.90 -0.54
C THR A 83 8.99 -7.47 -0.50
N TYR A 84 8.18 -6.51 -0.03
CA TYR A 84 8.54 -5.09 0.02
C TYR A 84 8.61 -4.54 1.43
N PHE A 85 7.78 -5.03 2.35
CA PHE A 85 7.61 -4.41 3.66
C PHE A 85 7.87 -5.38 4.80
N GLN A 86 8.25 -4.85 5.96
CA GLN A 86 8.34 -5.64 7.18
C GLN A 86 6.93 -5.82 7.76
N VAL A 87 6.60 -7.06 8.17
CA VAL A 87 5.33 -7.34 8.87
C VAL A 87 5.37 -6.88 10.33
N LYS A 88 6.51 -7.08 11.01
CA LYS A 88 6.66 -6.85 12.46
C LYS A 88 6.25 -5.44 12.92
N PRO A 89 6.64 -4.33 12.26
CA PRO A 89 6.27 -2.99 12.71
C PRO A 89 4.75 -2.72 12.69
N LEU A 90 3.98 -3.44 11.87
CA LEU A 90 2.51 -3.32 11.85
C LEU A 90 1.87 -3.83 13.14
N LEU A 91 2.49 -4.83 13.79
CA LEU A 91 2.02 -5.40 15.05
C LEU A 91 2.04 -4.40 16.21
N GLU A 92 2.82 -3.32 16.11
CA GLU A 92 2.79 -2.20 17.07
C GLU A 92 1.47 -1.43 17.00
N PHE A 93 0.79 -1.44 15.85
CA PHE A 93 -0.49 -0.77 15.67
C PHE A 93 -1.67 -1.70 15.90
N HIS A 94 -1.65 -2.88 15.28
CA HIS A 94 -2.74 -3.85 15.27
C HIS A 94 -2.28 -5.25 14.86
N LYS A 95 -3.03 -6.28 15.26
CA LYS A 95 -2.75 -7.67 14.89
C LYS A 95 -2.86 -7.86 13.37
N VAL A 96 -1.83 -8.46 12.78
CA VAL A 96 -1.75 -8.77 11.34
C VAL A 96 -1.16 -10.16 11.14
N ILE A 97 -1.48 -10.78 10.00
CA ILE A 97 -0.90 -12.05 9.52
C ILE A 97 -0.81 -11.99 7.99
N THR A 98 0.18 -12.64 7.37
CA THR A 98 0.25 -12.70 5.89
C THR A 98 -0.87 -13.56 5.34
N MET A 99 -1.30 -13.32 4.09
CA MET A 99 -2.27 -14.17 3.42
C MET A 99 -1.76 -15.61 3.31
N GLU A 100 -0.48 -15.78 3.03
CA GLU A 100 0.20 -17.07 2.92
C GLU A 100 0.08 -17.87 4.23
N ASP A 101 0.44 -17.27 5.37
CA ASP A 101 0.36 -17.93 6.68
C ASP A 101 -1.10 -18.15 7.10
N PHE A 102 -1.99 -17.18 6.83
CA PHE A 102 -3.42 -17.35 7.11
C PHE A 102 -4.02 -18.52 6.34
N MET A 103 -3.76 -18.61 5.03
CA MET A 103 -4.34 -19.65 4.18
C MET A 103 -3.74 -21.03 4.47
N LYS A 104 -2.50 -21.10 4.93
CA LYS A 104 -1.82 -22.33 5.32
C LYS A 104 -2.23 -22.83 6.70
N ASP A 105 -2.18 -21.95 7.71
CA ASP A 105 -2.22 -22.36 9.12
C ASP A 105 -3.55 -22.09 9.82
N ILE A 106 -4.41 -21.21 9.28
CA ILE A 106 -5.68 -20.77 9.92
C ILE A 106 -6.91 -21.19 9.11
N ALA A 107 -6.93 -20.85 7.82
CA ALA A 107 -8.09 -21.02 6.94
C ALA A 107 -8.60 -22.47 6.84
N PRO A 108 -7.76 -23.53 6.80
CA PRO A 108 -8.26 -24.90 6.67
C PRO A 108 -9.17 -25.33 7.83
N THR A 109 -8.98 -24.76 9.02
CA THR A 109 -9.77 -25.08 10.21
C THR A 109 -10.91 -24.07 10.43
N LEU A 110 -10.60 -22.77 10.34
CA LEU A 110 -11.55 -21.71 10.70
C LEU A 110 -12.46 -21.29 9.53
N TRP A 111 -11.98 -21.40 8.29
CA TRP A 111 -12.62 -20.89 7.07
C TRP A 111 -12.56 -21.89 5.90
N PRO A 112 -13.13 -23.11 6.10
CA PRO A 112 -13.18 -24.14 5.07
C PRO A 112 -14.06 -23.70 3.90
N GLN A 113 -13.91 -24.37 2.75
CA GLN A 113 -14.45 -23.94 1.45
C GLN A 113 -15.95 -23.63 1.48
N GLU A 114 -16.74 -24.45 2.16
CA GLU A 114 -18.19 -24.32 2.31
C GLU A 114 -18.63 -23.10 3.16
N LYS A 115 -17.72 -22.53 3.95
CA LYS A 115 -17.95 -21.33 4.79
C LYS A 115 -17.39 -20.05 4.18
N ARG A 116 -16.81 -20.10 2.97
CA ARG A 116 -16.21 -18.95 2.32
C ARG A 116 -17.27 -18.02 1.74
N ILE A 117 -17.77 -17.10 2.55
CA ILE A 117 -18.72 -16.06 2.14
C ILE A 117 -17.98 -14.76 1.83
N VAL A 118 -18.24 -14.16 0.66
CA VAL A 118 -17.66 -12.88 0.26
C VAL A 118 -18.59 -11.71 0.50
N PHE A 119 -18.03 -10.59 0.93
CA PHE A 119 -18.71 -9.37 1.31
C PHE A 119 -18.59 -8.32 0.19
N CYS A 120 -19.72 -7.67 -0.09
CA CYS A 120 -19.82 -6.48 -0.92
C CYS A 120 -21.00 -5.61 -0.46
N TYR A 121 -21.05 -4.33 -0.87
CA TYR A 121 -22.08 -3.41 -0.37
C TYR A 121 -23.49 -3.88 -0.72
N THR A 122 -23.69 -4.24 -1.98
CA THR A 122 -24.92 -4.74 -2.59
C THR A 122 -24.58 -5.72 -3.71
N ALA A 123 -25.56 -6.47 -4.19
CA ALA A 123 -25.39 -7.33 -5.36
C ALA A 123 -24.85 -6.56 -6.57
N ARG A 124 -23.92 -7.19 -7.29
CA ARG A 124 -23.39 -6.74 -8.57
C ARG A 124 -24.02 -7.59 -9.68
N SER A 125 -24.52 -6.92 -10.72
CA SER A 125 -25.14 -7.51 -11.93
C SER A 125 -26.38 -8.39 -11.69
N GLU A 126 -26.90 -8.96 -12.78
CA GLU A 126 -28.11 -9.79 -12.82
C GLU A 126 -27.99 -11.10 -12.02
N ASN A 127 -26.76 -11.57 -11.75
CA ASN A 127 -26.48 -12.82 -11.04
C ASN A 127 -26.63 -12.72 -9.50
N LYS A 128 -27.08 -11.56 -8.99
CA LYS A 128 -27.48 -11.32 -7.59
C LYS A 128 -26.41 -11.59 -6.51
N GLY A 129 -25.12 -11.71 -6.86
CA GLY A 129 -24.00 -11.96 -5.93
C GLY A 129 -22.95 -10.84 -5.93
N CYS A 130 -21.84 -11.03 -5.21
CA CYS A 130 -20.73 -10.08 -5.21
C CYS A 130 -19.80 -10.19 -6.42
N ASN A 131 -19.83 -11.32 -7.15
CA ASN A 131 -18.99 -11.64 -8.30
C ASN A 131 -17.50 -11.37 -8.05
N ALA A 132 -17.00 -11.76 -6.88
CA ALA A 132 -15.68 -11.39 -6.37
C ALA A 132 -14.48 -11.95 -7.16
N LYS A 133 -14.73 -12.84 -8.14
CA LYS A 133 -13.73 -13.43 -9.04
C LYS A 133 -13.89 -12.99 -10.50
N GLU A 134 -14.84 -12.10 -10.80
CA GLU A 134 -15.11 -11.66 -12.17
C GLU A 134 -14.06 -10.65 -12.65
N GLY A 135 -13.33 -10.99 -13.70
CA GLY A 135 -12.31 -10.14 -14.31
C GLY A 135 -10.93 -10.19 -13.65
N ASN A 136 -10.02 -9.35 -14.15
CA ASN A 136 -8.66 -9.18 -13.64
C ASN A 136 -8.59 -7.82 -12.90
N PRO A 137 -8.11 -7.76 -11.65
CA PRO A 137 -7.34 -8.78 -10.90
C PRO A 137 -8.14 -9.70 -9.98
N PHE A 138 -9.45 -9.55 -9.93
CA PHE A 138 -10.35 -10.28 -9.02
C PHE A 138 -10.17 -11.79 -9.05
N GLY A 139 -10.37 -12.44 -10.21
CA GLY A 139 -10.21 -13.89 -10.34
C GLY A 139 -8.81 -14.38 -9.98
N PRO A 140 -7.76 -13.90 -10.67
CA PRO A 140 -6.37 -14.28 -10.38
C PRO A 140 -6.00 -14.14 -8.90
N PHE A 141 -6.39 -13.06 -8.22
CA PHE A 141 -6.06 -12.85 -6.82
C PHE A 141 -6.55 -13.97 -5.90
N TRP A 142 -7.83 -14.35 -6.02
CA TRP A 142 -8.41 -15.41 -5.19
C TRP A 142 -7.94 -16.80 -5.64
N ASP A 143 -7.70 -17.00 -6.94
CA ASP A 143 -7.18 -18.24 -7.51
C ASP A 143 -5.79 -18.59 -6.97
N THR A 144 -4.93 -17.60 -6.72
CA THR A 144 -3.58 -17.80 -6.14
C THR A 144 -3.59 -18.62 -4.84
N PHE A 145 -4.68 -18.51 -4.07
CA PHE A 145 -4.85 -19.19 -2.79
C PHE A 145 -5.93 -20.29 -2.82
N ASN A 146 -6.35 -20.71 -4.02
CA ASN A 146 -7.44 -21.68 -4.21
C ASN A 146 -8.71 -21.29 -3.45
N ILE A 147 -9.08 -20.00 -3.52
CA ILE A 147 -10.29 -19.47 -2.88
C ILE A 147 -11.42 -19.43 -3.91
N ASP A 148 -12.46 -20.22 -3.63
CA ASP A 148 -13.80 -20.11 -4.20
C ASP A 148 -14.79 -19.74 -3.10
N PHE A 149 -15.79 -18.96 -3.45
CA PHE A 149 -16.80 -18.48 -2.51
C PHE A 149 -18.09 -19.29 -2.63
N ALA A 150 -18.59 -19.78 -1.49
CA ALA A 150 -19.83 -20.53 -1.38
C ALA A 150 -21.08 -19.63 -1.42
N GLY A 151 -20.91 -18.33 -1.15
CA GLY A 151 -22.02 -17.37 -1.12
C GLY A 151 -21.56 -15.92 -1.04
N SER A 152 -22.52 -15.01 -1.00
CA SER A 152 -22.32 -13.57 -0.90
C SER A 152 -23.08 -13.00 0.30
N GLU A 153 -22.49 -12.02 0.98
CA GLU A 153 -23.09 -11.26 2.08
C GLU A 153 -23.09 -9.77 1.75
N PHE A 154 -24.23 -9.12 1.99
CA PHE A 154 -24.42 -7.70 1.68
C PHE A 154 -24.41 -6.86 2.95
N TYR A 155 -23.41 -5.99 3.07
CA TYR A 155 -23.21 -5.22 4.31
C TYR A 155 -23.95 -3.88 4.34
N SER A 156 -24.64 -3.46 3.27
CA SER A 156 -25.51 -2.28 3.31
C SER A 156 -26.47 -2.34 4.51
N PRO A 157 -26.66 -1.25 5.27
CA PRO A 157 -26.18 0.12 5.03
C PRO A 157 -24.83 0.48 5.68
N LEU A 158 -24.04 -0.50 6.15
CA LEU A 158 -22.77 -0.23 6.82
C LEU A 158 -21.72 0.38 5.87
N HIS A 159 -20.82 1.20 6.43
CA HIS A 159 -19.69 1.80 5.71
C HIS A 159 -18.37 1.57 6.45
N TYR A 160 -17.25 2.00 5.87
CA TYR A 160 -15.91 1.72 6.42
C TYR A 160 -15.37 2.81 7.35
N ASP A 161 -16.04 3.96 7.44
CA ASP A 161 -15.62 5.03 8.36
C ASP A 161 -15.90 4.67 9.83
N VAL A 162 -14.85 4.21 10.51
CA VAL A 162 -14.83 3.84 11.93
C VAL A 162 -14.40 4.99 12.86
N HIS A 163 -14.09 6.17 12.30
CA HIS A 163 -13.55 7.30 13.06
C HIS A 163 -14.61 8.31 13.45
N ASN A 164 -15.59 8.55 12.57
CA ASN A 164 -16.55 9.65 12.71
C ASN A 164 -17.97 9.20 13.10
N SER A 165 -18.16 7.92 13.46
CA SER A 165 -19.46 7.36 13.84
C SER A 165 -19.31 6.09 14.69
N ASN A 166 -20.40 5.54 15.20
CA ASN A 166 -20.42 4.25 15.91
C ASN A 166 -20.33 3.03 14.96
N MET A 167 -19.75 3.18 13.77
CA MET A 167 -19.74 2.16 12.73
C MET A 167 -19.08 0.85 13.20
N SER A 168 -18.01 0.92 13.98
CA SER A 168 -17.37 -0.27 14.56
C SER A 168 -18.33 -1.11 15.42
N GLU A 169 -19.20 -0.46 16.20
CA GLU A 169 -20.20 -1.15 17.02
C GLU A 169 -21.26 -1.79 16.14
N GLN A 170 -21.72 -1.10 15.09
CA GLN A 170 -22.70 -1.63 14.15
C GLN A 170 -22.16 -2.85 13.38
N TRP A 171 -20.90 -2.80 12.93
CA TRP A 171 -20.22 -3.95 12.30
C TRP A 171 -20.13 -5.14 13.26
N ASN A 172 -19.69 -4.91 14.49
CA ASN A 172 -19.53 -5.99 15.47
C ASN A 172 -20.87 -6.56 15.96
N ALA A 173 -21.93 -5.75 15.99
CA ALA A 173 -23.28 -6.20 16.32
C ALA A 173 -23.86 -7.08 15.20
N LYS A 174 -23.69 -6.69 13.93
CA LYS A 174 -24.20 -7.45 12.78
C LYS A 174 -23.36 -8.69 12.48
N TYR A 175 -22.03 -8.58 12.60
CA TYR A 175 -21.08 -9.63 12.23
C TYR A 175 -20.22 -9.99 13.44
N ASN A 176 -20.81 -10.72 14.39
CA ASN A 176 -20.09 -11.18 15.57
C ASN A 176 -19.03 -12.25 15.20
N PRO A 177 -17.88 -12.32 15.87
CA PRO A 177 -16.81 -13.26 15.53
C PRO A 177 -17.15 -14.75 15.64
N SER A 178 -18.10 -15.11 16.51
CA SER A 178 -18.50 -16.51 16.72
C SER A 178 -19.23 -17.10 15.50
N GLU A 179 -20.07 -16.29 14.84
CA GLU A 179 -20.78 -16.66 13.62
C GLU A 179 -20.00 -16.28 12.36
N TRP A 180 -19.28 -15.16 12.41
CA TRP A 180 -18.51 -14.59 11.30
C TRP A 180 -17.02 -14.49 11.67
N PRO A 181 -16.30 -15.61 11.73
CA PRO A 181 -14.89 -15.61 12.12
C PRO A 181 -13.98 -14.97 11.07
N VAL A 182 -14.42 -14.89 9.80
CA VAL A 182 -13.68 -14.26 8.71
C VAL A 182 -14.61 -13.36 7.90
N LEU A 183 -14.25 -12.07 7.80
CA LEU A 183 -14.91 -11.11 6.91
C LEU A 183 -14.08 -10.96 5.64
N ALA A 184 -14.51 -11.60 4.55
CA ALA A 184 -13.78 -11.61 3.28
C ALA A 184 -14.38 -10.60 2.29
N PHE A 185 -13.67 -9.52 1.97
CA PHE A 185 -14.20 -8.45 1.12
C PHE A 185 -13.72 -8.56 -0.33
N ALA A 186 -14.64 -8.40 -1.27
CA ALA A 186 -14.33 -8.42 -2.71
C ALA A 186 -13.37 -7.28 -3.14
N GLY A 187 -13.29 -6.21 -2.34
CA GLY A 187 -12.34 -5.10 -2.50
C GLY A 187 -11.90 -4.61 -1.12
N ALA A 188 -10.97 -3.66 -1.07
CA ALA A 188 -10.50 -3.13 0.21
C ALA A 188 -11.64 -2.49 1.02
N PRO A 189 -11.78 -2.82 2.33
CA PRO A 189 -12.74 -2.17 3.21
C PRO A 189 -12.22 -0.80 3.65
N ALA A 190 -12.01 0.10 2.68
CA ALA A 190 -11.34 1.37 2.83
C ALA A 190 -11.84 2.41 1.82
N SER A 191 -11.73 3.69 2.17
CA SER A 191 -11.93 4.79 1.22
C SER A 191 -10.69 4.98 0.33
N PHE A 192 -10.91 5.53 -0.88
CA PHE A 192 -9.85 6.06 -1.73
C PHE A 192 -10.25 7.47 -2.23
N PRO A 193 -9.38 8.49 -2.05
CA PRO A 193 -8.09 8.45 -1.34
C PRO A 193 -8.23 8.07 0.14
N VAL A 194 -7.11 7.68 0.75
CA VAL A 194 -7.07 7.33 2.18
C VAL A 194 -7.65 8.46 3.03
N GLN A 195 -8.44 8.13 4.06
CA GLN A 195 -8.95 9.12 5.03
C GLN A 195 -7.81 9.82 5.78
N LEU A 196 -8.05 11.06 6.21
CA LEU A 196 -7.05 11.89 6.89
C LEU A 196 -6.48 11.19 8.14
N GLU A 197 -7.35 10.57 8.92
CA GLU A 197 -7.09 9.87 10.17
C GLU A 197 -6.14 8.67 9.99
N ASN A 198 -6.18 8.04 8.80
CA ASN A 198 -5.38 6.86 8.49
C ASN A 198 -4.02 7.19 7.85
N ARG A 199 -3.71 8.47 7.56
CA ARG A 199 -2.44 8.85 6.90
C ARG A 199 -1.20 8.56 7.74
N ASP A 200 -1.25 8.83 9.05
CA ASP A 200 -0.09 8.63 9.95
C ASP A 200 0.23 7.14 10.15
N LEU A 201 -0.70 6.23 9.81
CA LEU A 201 -0.47 4.78 9.85
C LEU A 201 0.68 4.34 8.93
N HIS A 202 1.07 5.17 7.96
CA HIS A 202 2.27 4.96 7.16
C HIS A 202 3.53 4.80 8.01
N ARG A 203 3.54 5.27 9.27
CA ARG A 203 4.66 5.05 10.19
C ARG A 203 5.01 3.59 10.43
N TYR A 204 4.02 2.70 10.33
CA TYR A 204 4.19 1.26 10.54
C TYR A 204 4.52 0.52 9.23
N LEU A 205 4.37 1.16 8.08
CA LEU A 205 4.71 0.57 6.78
C LEU A 205 6.20 0.81 6.50
N LYS A 206 7.05 -0.10 6.98
CA LYS A 206 8.51 -0.03 6.81
C LYS A 206 8.97 -0.90 5.67
N TRP A 207 9.78 -0.35 4.76
CA TRP A 207 10.51 -1.12 3.75
C TRP A 207 11.30 -2.26 4.41
N ASN A 208 11.40 -3.40 3.73
CA ASN A 208 12.22 -4.51 4.21
C ASN A 208 13.73 -4.22 4.03
N THR A 209 14.56 -5.05 4.66
CA THR A 209 16.01 -4.85 4.67
C THR A 209 16.62 -4.87 3.27
N ALA A 210 16.09 -5.69 2.36
CA ALA A 210 16.58 -5.77 0.99
C ALA A 210 16.33 -4.46 0.23
N MET A 211 15.10 -3.93 0.32
CA MET A 211 14.74 -2.65 -0.31
C MET A 211 15.52 -1.48 0.30
N ASP A 212 15.65 -1.47 1.63
CA ASP A 212 16.42 -0.44 2.35
C ASP A 212 17.89 -0.44 1.91
N LYS A 213 18.50 -1.62 1.81
CA LYS A 213 19.88 -1.78 1.34
C LYS A 213 20.02 -1.31 -0.11
N ALA A 214 19.13 -1.75 -1.00
CA ALA A 214 19.16 -1.38 -2.41
C ALA A 214 19.05 0.14 -2.62
N ALA A 215 18.15 0.81 -1.90
CA ALA A 215 17.99 2.26 -1.99
C ALA A 215 19.24 2.99 -1.48
N ASN A 216 19.80 2.57 -0.34
CA ASN A 216 21.01 3.16 0.22
C ASN A 216 22.24 2.93 -0.67
N GLU A 217 22.34 1.75 -1.28
CA GLU A 217 23.41 1.39 -2.20
C GLU A 217 23.36 2.28 -3.44
N PHE A 218 22.20 2.37 -4.12
CA PHE A 218 22.03 3.26 -5.26
C PHE A 218 22.40 4.71 -4.95
N ILE A 219 21.89 5.27 -3.83
CA ILE A 219 22.20 6.64 -3.42
C ILE A 219 23.71 6.82 -3.23
N LYS A 220 24.39 5.84 -2.62
CA LYS A 220 25.82 5.90 -2.35
C LYS A 220 26.68 5.76 -3.62
N THR A 221 26.28 4.91 -4.55
CA THR A 221 27.12 4.52 -5.70
C THR A 221 26.82 5.33 -6.97
N ASN A 222 25.58 5.78 -7.16
CA ASN A 222 25.13 6.41 -8.39
C ASN A 222 24.93 7.93 -8.26
N LEU A 223 24.71 8.45 -7.06
CA LEU A 223 24.56 9.89 -6.84
C LEU A 223 25.88 10.50 -6.34
N PRO A 224 26.26 11.71 -6.80
CA PRO A 224 27.44 12.40 -6.28
C PRO A 224 27.27 12.75 -4.80
N LYS A 225 28.40 12.90 -4.10
CA LYS A 225 28.41 13.30 -2.69
C LYS A 225 27.73 14.66 -2.51
N GLY A 226 26.69 14.69 -1.67
CA GLY A 226 25.88 15.86 -1.38
C GLY A 226 24.43 15.47 -1.16
N GLY A 227 23.57 16.45 -0.94
CA GLY A 227 22.13 16.24 -0.93
C GLY A 227 21.57 16.02 -2.34
N PHE A 228 20.37 15.47 -2.43
CA PHE A 228 19.67 15.31 -3.71
C PHE A 228 18.18 15.69 -3.62
N ILE A 229 17.66 16.16 -4.74
CA ILE A 229 16.22 16.37 -4.94
C ILE A 229 15.65 15.12 -5.62
N GLY A 230 14.65 14.49 -5.02
CA GLY A 230 13.87 13.44 -5.66
C GLY A 230 12.67 14.07 -6.36
N ILE A 231 12.43 13.74 -7.63
CA ILE A 231 11.21 14.14 -8.34
C ILE A 231 10.46 12.93 -8.86
N HIS A 232 9.13 13.00 -8.80
CA HIS A 232 8.26 12.02 -9.44
C HIS A 232 7.53 12.65 -10.64
N LEU A 233 7.87 12.19 -11.84
CA LEU A 233 7.26 12.61 -13.10
C LEU A 233 6.22 11.58 -13.54
N ARG A 234 4.95 11.88 -13.27
CA ARG A 234 3.81 11.09 -13.72
C ARG A 234 3.34 11.60 -15.08
N ASN A 235 3.77 10.96 -16.16
CA ASN A 235 3.58 11.43 -17.54
C ASN A 235 3.30 10.33 -18.56
N GLY A 236 2.85 9.14 -18.12
CA GLY A 236 2.29 8.12 -18.99
C GLY A 236 1.02 8.57 -19.73
N ILE A 237 0.75 7.95 -20.89
CA ILE A 237 -0.39 8.33 -21.76
C ILE A 237 -1.75 8.16 -21.07
N ASP A 238 -1.88 7.17 -20.18
CA ASP A 238 -3.06 6.98 -19.33
C ASP A 238 -3.25 8.15 -18.36
N TRP A 239 -2.15 8.69 -17.85
CA TRP A 239 -2.16 9.83 -16.94
C TRP A 239 -2.56 11.13 -17.63
N VAL A 240 -2.10 11.35 -18.86
CA VAL A 240 -2.49 12.54 -19.66
C VAL A 240 -4.01 12.63 -19.76
N ARG A 241 -4.67 11.51 -20.09
CA ARG A 241 -6.14 11.43 -20.17
C ARG A 241 -6.81 11.61 -18.82
N ALA A 242 -6.29 10.99 -17.75
CA ALA A 242 -6.82 11.21 -16.41
C ALA A 242 -6.81 12.70 -16.00
N CYS A 243 -5.77 13.44 -16.39
CA CYS A 243 -5.67 14.86 -16.08
C CYS A 243 -6.67 15.74 -16.85
N GLU A 244 -7.22 15.29 -17.98
CA GLU A 244 -8.29 16.04 -18.69
C GLU A 244 -9.54 16.23 -17.82
N HIS A 245 -9.76 15.34 -16.84
CA HIS A 245 -10.90 15.38 -15.92
C HIS A 245 -10.66 16.20 -14.65
N ILE A 246 -9.50 16.85 -14.50
CA ILE A 246 -9.16 17.55 -13.25
C ILE A 246 -10.15 18.69 -12.92
N LYS A 247 -10.69 19.34 -13.95
CA LYS A 247 -11.65 20.45 -13.79
C LYS A 247 -13.01 20.00 -13.25
N THR A 248 -13.41 18.76 -13.50
CA THR A 248 -14.70 18.21 -13.05
C THR A 248 -14.57 17.38 -11.78
N SER A 249 -13.35 17.03 -11.38
CA SER A 249 -13.05 16.19 -10.22
C SER A 249 -11.97 16.83 -9.33
N PRO A 250 -12.32 17.81 -8.47
CA PRO A 250 -11.34 18.52 -7.66
C PRO A 250 -10.59 17.62 -6.66
N ASN A 251 -11.26 16.56 -6.17
CA ASN A 251 -10.67 15.55 -5.29
C ASN A 251 -10.15 14.31 -6.06
N LEU A 252 -9.73 14.47 -7.32
CA LEU A 252 -9.26 13.35 -8.14
C LEU A 252 -8.07 12.66 -7.48
N PHE A 253 -8.21 11.34 -7.27
CA PHE A 253 -7.15 10.49 -6.71
C PHE A 253 -6.57 11.06 -5.41
N ALA A 254 -5.28 11.42 -5.39
CA ALA A 254 -4.60 11.88 -4.18
C ALA A 254 -4.51 13.41 -4.04
N ALA A 255 -5.27 14.18 -4.84
CA ALA A 255 -5.30 15.64 -4.76
C ALA A 255 -5.43 16.23 -3.34
N PRO A 256 -6.19 15.62 -2.40
CA PRO A 256 -6.26 16.09 -1.02
C PRO A 256 -4.92 16.21 -0.29
N GLN A 257 -3.86 15.54 -0.75
CA GLN A 257 -2.54 15.63 -0.13
C GLN A 257 -1.91 17.04 -0.21
N CYS A 258 -2.30 17.86 -1.19
CA CYS A 258 -1.88 19.26 -1.30
C CYS A 258 -3.03 20.26 -1.17
N LEU A 259 -4.24 19.88 -1.61
CA LEU A 259 -5.38 20.79 -1.63
C LEU A 259 -6.21 20.76 -0.35
N GLY A 260 -5.96 19.77 0.50
CA GLY A 260 -6.76 19.49 1.69
C GLY A 260 -8.00 18.66 1.36
N TYR A 261 -8.60 18.04 2.38
CA TYR A 261 -9.71 17.09 2.21
C TYR A 261 -11.04 17.77 1.87
N ARG A 262 -11.12 19.09 2.01
CA ARG A 262 -12.26 19.93 1.62
C ARG A 262 -11.86 21.02 0.62
N ASN A 263 -10.73 20.86 -0.07
CA ASN A 263 -10.14 21.85 -0.99
C ASN A 263 -9.82 23.20 -0.32
N GLU A 264 -9.38 23.16 0.94
CA GLU A 264 -9.05 24.32 1.75
C GLU A 264 -7.91 25.16 1.17
N TYR A 265 -7.03 24.56 0.36
CA TYR A 265 -5.87 25.22 -0.25
C TYR A 265 -6.06 25.56 -1.73
N GLY A 266 -7.29 25.49 -2.24
CA GLY A 266 -7.66 25.88 -3.60
C GLY A 266 -8.00 24.72 -4.53
N PRO A 267 -8.34 25.01 -5.80
CA PRO A 267 -8.74 23.99 -6.76
C PRO A 267 -7.54 23.29 -7.41
N ALA A 268 -7.75 22.04 -7.82
CA ALA A 268 -6.78 21.31 -8.62
C ALA A 268 -6.61 21.95 -10.01
N THR A 269 -5.37 22.07 -10.48
CA THR A 269 -5.06 22.66 -11.79
C THR A 269 -4.41 21.65 -12.73
N GLN A 270 -4.45 21.94 -14.03
CA GLN A 270 -3.79 21.10 -15.04
C GLN A 270 -2.29 20.99 -14.78
N ASP A 271 -1.63 22.09 -14.42
CA ASP A 271 -0.19 22.09 -14.15
C ASP A 271 0.17 21.29 -12.89
N MET A 272 -0.73 21.18 -11.91
CA MET A 272 -0.53 20.28 -10.76
C MET A 272 -0.66 18.80 -11.15
N CYS A 273 -1.50 18.49 -12.13
CA CYS A 273 -1.75 17.11 -12.58
C CYS A 273 -0.71 16.64 -13.61
N PHE A 274 -0.39 17.48 -14.59
CA PHE A 274 0.51 17.19 -15.69
C PHE A 274 1.35 18.44 -16.03
N PRO A 275 2.39 18.74 -15.23
CA PRO A 275 3.17 19.96 -15.39
C PRO A 275 4.02 19.93 -16.67
N PRO A 276 4.08 21.04 -17.43
CA PRO A 276 5.02 21.19 -18.54
C PRO A 276 6.46 21.36 -18.04
N LEU A 277 7.44 21.14 -18.94
CA LEU A 277 8.88 21.17 -18.61
C LEU A 277 9.31 22.49 -17.97
N ASP A 278 8.81 23.62 -18.45
CA ASP A 278 9.18 24.96 -17.95
C ASP A 278 8.72 25.17 -16.51
N VAL A 279 7.53 24.67 -16.15
CA VAL A 279 7.03 24.67 -14.77
C VAL A 279 7.92 23.80 -13.88
N ILE A 280 8.25 22.58 -14.33
CA ILE A 280 9.16 21.67 -13.59
C ILE A 280 10.52 22.34 -13.36
N VAL A 281 11.14 22.88 -14.41
CA VAL A 281 12.45 23.54 -14.35
C VAL A 281 12.40 24.79 -13.46
N LYS A 282 11.33 25.59 -13.52
CA LYS A 282 11.16 26.78 -12.68
C LYS A 282 11.11 26.42 -11.20
N GLN A 283 10.37 25.37 -10.83
CA GLN A 283 10.29 24.88 -9.45
C GLN A 283 11.65 24.36 -8.98
N LEU A 284 12.32 23.54 -9.79
CA LEU A 284 13.66 23.02 -9.47
C LEU A 284 14.68 24.13 -9.28
N LYS A 285 14.74 25.13 -10.17
CA LYS A 285 15.62 26.29 -10.02
C LYS A 285 15.33 27.10 -8.76
N ARG A 286 14.06 27.21 -8.36
CA ARG A 286 13.69 27.87 -7.08
C ARG A 286 14.21 27.07 -5.88
N LEU A 287 14.05 25.75 -5.90
CA LEU A 287 14.50 24.87 -4.82
C LEU A 287 16.03 24.87 -4.69
N LEU A 288 16.74 24.75 -5.82
CA LEU A 288 18.21 24.76 -5.87
C LEU A 288 18.82 26.07 -5.36
N ARG A 289 18.21 27.22 -5.66
CA ARG A 289 18.64 28.53 -5.11
C ARG A 289 18.63 28.57 -3.58
N ASN A 290 17.76 27.77 -2.95
CA ASN A 290 17.60 27.71 -1.50
C ASN A 290 18.33 26.50 -0.88
N SER A 291 19.01 25.67 -1.67
CA SER A 291 19.55 24.38 -1.24
C SER A 291 20.98 24.20 -1.74
N LYS A 292 21.93 24.89 -1.10
CA LYS A 292 23.34 24.91 -1.54
C LYS A 292 24.06 23.57 -1.48
N ASP A 293 23.57 22.66 -0.64
CA ASP A 293 24.21 21.34 -0.43
C ASP A 293 23.72 20.28 -1.43
N VAL A 294 22.80 20.63 -2.34
CA VAL A 294 22.26 19.69 -3.33
C VAL A 294 23.21 19.55 -4.52
N ALA A 295 23.67 18.32 -4.77
CA ALA A 295 24.58 17.98 -5.86
C ALA A 295 23.88 17.24 -7.03
N SER A 296 22.69 16.69 -6.80
CA SER A 296 22.00 15.89 -7.81
C SER A 296 20.48 15.90 -7.72
N ILE A 297 19.86 15.45 -8.81
CA ILE A 297 18.42 15.22 -8.93
C ILE A 297 18.21 13.77 -9.30
N PHE A 298 17.40 13.05 -8.54
CA PHE A 298 16.91 11.73 -8.87
C PHE A 298 15.51 11.81 -9.45
N VAL A 299 15.27 11.17 -10.59
CA VAL A 299 14.01 11.17 -11.30
C VAL A 299 13.41 9.77 -11.31
N ALA A 300 12.21 9.65 -10.74
CA ALA A 300 11.34 8.51 -10.95
C ALA A 300 10.24 8.89 -11.94
N SER A 301 9.96 8.03 -12.92
CA SER A 301 8.88 8.26 -13.87
C SER A 301 8.23 6.96 -14.34
N ASP A 302 6.94 7.03 -14.63
CA ASP A 302 6.20 5.94 -15.25
C ASP A 302 6.38 5.85 -16.77
N SER A 303 6.98 6.87 -17.40
CA SER A 303 7.23 6.90 -18.83
C SER A 303 8.50 7.69 -19.17
N ASN A 304 8.41 9.02 -19.31
CA ASN A 304 9.55 9.85 -19.72
C ASN A 304 10.24 10.49 -18.51
N HIS A 305 11.48 10.07 -18.25
CA HIS A 305 12.30 10.62 -17.17
C HIS A 305 12.90 12.01 -17.47
N MET A 306 12.78 12.51 -18.71
CA MET A 306 13.20 13.86 -19.11
C MET A 306 14.67 14.18 -18.78
N ILE A 307 15.55 13.17 -18.72
CA ILE A 307 16.93 13.31 -18.22
C ILE A 307 17.71 14.33 -19.03
N LYS A 308 17.62 14.29 -20.37
CA LYS A 308 18.37 15.18 -21.27
C LYS A 308 17.86 16.61 -21.18
N GLU A 309 16.55 16.78 -21.13
CA GLU A 309 15.85 18.06 -21.06
C GLU A 309 16.14 18.76 -19.72
N LEU A 310 16.10 18.02 -18.61
CA LEU A 310 16.43 18.51 -17.29
C LEU A 310 17.92 18.86 -17.17
N ALA A 311 18.83 17.99 -17.61
CA ALA A 311 20.26 18.24 -17.58
C ALA A 311 20.65 19.50 -18.39
N THR A 312 20.05 19.67 -19.57
CA THR A 312 20.24 20.86 -20.41
C THR A 312 19.71 22.11 -19.72
N SER A 313 18.47 22.06 -19.21
CA SER A 313 17.80 23.21 -18.58
C SER A 313 18.44 23.67 -17.27
N LEU A 314 19.14 22.76 -16.59
CA LEU A 314 19.75 22.96 -15.27
C LEU A 314 21.28 23.05 -15.30
N LYS A 315 21.92 23.06 -16.47
CA LYS A 315 23.38 23.11 -16.64
C LYS A 315 24.09 24.20 -15.81
N LYS A 316 23.45 25.36 -15.62
CA LYS A 316 23.99 26.49 -14.83
C LYS A 316 23.90 26.30 -13.31
N SER A 317 23.24 25.24 -12.84
CA SER A 317 23.02 24.99 -11.41
C SER A 317 24.02 23.96 -10.85
N GLU A 318 24.98 23.50 -11.65
CA GLU A 318 26.04 22.55 -11.26
C GLU A 318 25.54 21.23 -10.62
N VAL A 319 24.30 20.83 -10.94
CA VAL A 319 23.72 19.56 -10.51
C VAL A 319 23.68 18.53 -11.64
N THR A 320 23.75 17.26 -11.26
CA THR A 320 23.60 16.11 -12.19
C THR A 320 22.22 15.48 -12.06
N VAL A 321 21.69 14.88 -13.13
CA VAL A 321 20.33 14.29 -13.17
C VAL A 321 20.43 12.79 -13.42
N HIS A 322 19.80 11.99 -12.56
CA HIS A 322 19.94 10.54 -12.50
C HIS A 322 18.57 9.85 -12.46
N LYS A 323 18.54 8.60 -12.90
CA LYS A 323 17.39 7.68 -12.76
C LYS A 323 17.91 6.28 -12.48
N LEU A 324 17.02 5.37 -12.10
CA LEU A 324 17.35 3.94 -12.13
C LEU A 324 17.63 3.49 -13.57
N GLU A 325 18.59 2.58 -13.72
CA GLU A 325 18.86 1.94 -15.03
C GLU A 325 17.71 1.02 -15.43
N GLN A 326 17.26 0.20 -14.49
CA GLN A 326 16.13 -0.71 -14.64
C GLN A 326 14.92 -0.19 -13.88
N ASN A 327 13.74 -0.26 -14.49
CA ASN A 327 12.50 0.20 -13.87
C ASN A 327 12.17 -0.65 -12.65
N ASN A 328 12.13 -0.02 -11.47
CA ASN A 328 11.69 -0.64 -10.24
C ASN A 328 10.91 0.40 -9.41
N PRO A 329 9.56 0.40 -9.50
CA PRO A 329 8.75 1.42 -8.86
C PRO A 329 8.86 1.41 -7.33
N HIS A 330 9.08 0.24 -6.71
CA HIS A 330 9.25 0.16 -5.25
C HIS A 330 10.59 0.75 -4.81
N LEU A 331 11.66 0.49 -5.58
CA LEU A 331 12.96 1.10 -5.33
C LEU A 331 12.94 2.61 -5.58
N ASP A 332 12.22 3.08 -6.62
CA ASP A 332 11.98 4.51 -6.84
C ASP A 332 11.36 5.16 -5.61
N LEU A 333 10.27 4.60 -5.06
CA LEU A 333 9.63 5.11 -3.85
C LEU A 333 10.59 5.15 -2.66
N ALA A 334 11.36 4.07 -2.45
CA ALA A 334 12.32 3.97 -1.36
C ALA A 334 13.42 5.04 -1.48
N ILE A 335 13.91 5.35 -2.69
CA ILE A 335 14.90 6.41 -2.94
C ILE A 335 14.26 7.80 -2.73
N LEU A 336 13.06 8.04 -3.28
CA LEU A 336 12.35 9.31 -3.12
C LEU A 336 12.02 9.62 -1.65
N GLY A 337 11.67 8.59 -0.86
CA GLY A 337 11.45 8.70 0.58
C GLY A 337 12.69 9.15 1.37
N ARG A 338 13.90 9.00 0.79
CA ARG A 338 15.19 9.38 1.37
C ARG A 338 15.77 10.69 0.85
N ALA A 339 15.15 11.30 -0.16
CA ALA A 339 15.63 12.55 -0.74
C ALA A 339 15.74 13.68 0.29
N ASN A 340 16.68 14.60 0.12
CA ASN A 340 16.75 15.79 0.98
C ASN A 340 15.51 16.68 0.75
N TYR A 341 15.07 16.76 -0.51
CA TYR A 341 13.81 17.38 -0.89
C TYR A 341 13.08 16.48 -1.87
N PHE A 342 11.75 16.40 -1.74
CA PHE A 342 10.91 15.67 -2.67
C PHE A 342 9.97 16.63 -3.38
N VAL A 343 9.89 16.55 -4.71
CA VAL A 343 8.88 17.24 -5.53
C VAL A 343 7.98 16.17 -6.14
N GLY A 344 6.75 16.09 -5.64
CA GLY A 344 5.78 15.09 -6.05
C GLY A 344 4.79 15.58 -7.12
N ASN A 345 4.00 14.64 -7.63
CA ASN A 345 2.78 14.97 -8.38
C ASN A 345 1.58 14.93 -7.43
N CYS A 346 0.89 16.06 -7.28
CA CYS A 346 -0.17 16.21 -6.29
C CYS A 346 -1.34 15.23 -6.45
N ILE A 347 -1.65 14.84 -7.69
CA ILE A 347 -2.80 14.02 -8.01
C ILE A 347 -2.44 12.53 -7.88
N SER A 348 -1.16 12.18 -7.97
CA SER A 348 -0.70 10.79 -7.95
C SER A 348 -0.69 10.17 -6.56
N SER A 349 -1.39 9.04 -6.39
CA SER A 349 -1.31 8.20 -5.18
C SER A 349 0.08 7.57 -4.99
N PHE A 350 0.87 7.44 -6.05
CA PHE A 350 2.27 7.02 -5.97
C PHE A 350 3.14 8.08 -5.28
N SER A 351 2.95 9.37 -5.61
CA SER A 351 3.56 10.47 -4.85
C SER A 351 3.01 10.57 -3.43
N ALA A 352 1.73 10.30 -3.23
CA ALA A 352 1.12 10.33 -1.90
C ALA A 352 1.74 9.31 -0.93
N PHE A 353 2.18 8.15 -1.46
CA PHE A 353 2.98 7.21 -0.70
C PHE A 353 4.24 7.87 -0.13
N VAL A 354 5.08 8.45 -1.01
CA VAL A 354 6.32 9.12 -0.60
C VAL A 354 6.03 10.27 0.36
N LYS A 355 5.00 11.09 0.06
CA LYS A 355 4.62 12.22 0.90
C LYS A 355 4.30 11.78 2.33
N ARG A 356 3.54 10.70 2.51
CA ARG A 356 3.23 10.15 3.85
C ARG A 356 4.46 9.57 4.54
N GLU A 357 5.32 8.84 3.83
CA GLU A 357 6.58 8.33 4.38
C GLU A 357 7.43 9.48 4.95
N ARG A 358 7.53 10.57 4.16
CA ARG A 358 8.30 11.77 4.52
C ARG A 358 7.64 12.56 5.65
N ASP A 359 6.31 12.70 5.65
CA ASP A 359 5.57 13.40 6.69
C ASP A 359 5.81 12.77 8.08
N VAL A 360 5.74 11.44 8.17
CA VAL A 360 6.04 10.71 9.42
C VAL A 360 7.48 10.95 9.87
N ARG A 361 8.43 11.01 8.93
CA ARG A 361 9.85 11.28 9.20
C ARG A 361 10.17 12.77 9.37
N LYS A 362 9.18 13.65 9.22
CA LYS A 362 9.32 15.11 9.23
C LYS A 362 10.30 15.63 8.17
N PHE A 363 10.35 14.97 7.02
CA PHE A 363 11.18 15.36 5.87
C PHE A 363 10.41 16.34 4.96
N PRO A 364 11.08 17.38 4.42
CA PRO A 364 10.42 18.40 3.61
C PRO A 364 9.94 17.83 2.27
N SER A 365 8.76 18.23 1.82
CA SER A 365 8.19 17.83 0.54
C SER A 365 7.47 19.02 -0.09
N ALA A 366 7.49 19.11 -1.41
CA ALA A 366 6.86 20.16 -2.20
C ALA A 366 5.90 19.56 -3.23
#